data_AF-A0A662SRC8-F1
#
_entry.id   AF-A0A662SRC8-F1
#
_cell.length_a   1.000
_cell.length_b   1.000
_cell.length_c   1.000
_cell.angle_alpha   90.00
_cell.angle_beta   90.00
_cell.angle_gamma   90.00
#
_symmetry.space_group_name_H-M   'P 1'
#
loop_
_entity.id
_entity.type
_entity.pdbx_description
1 polymer ?
#
loop_
_entity_poly.entity_id
_entity_poly.type
_entity_poly.pdbx_seq_one_letter_code
_entity_poly.pdbx_strand_id
1 'polypeptide(L)'
;MEETCELLHPIDRWLKTERMPHIWCPGCGVGPTIHAWVRALERVGIEKEKVVYVSGIGCCGRGSGYLDVDGFHTTHGRAIPFAVGLKLANPELCVTVISGDGDLFAIGGNHFIHACR
;
A
#
# COMPACT_ATOMS: atom_id res chain seq x y z
N MET A 1 25.19 15.42 8.91
CA MET A 1 25.24 16.08 7.59
C MET A 1 24.18 15.37 6.78
N GLU A 2 22.92 15.77 6.94
CA GLU A 2 21.79 15.17 6.23
C GLU A 2 21.91 15.54 4.77
N GLU A 3 22.29 14.56 3.96
CA GLU A 3 22.26 14.64 2.51
C GLU A 3 20.77 14.70 2.12
N THR A 4 20.28 15.91 1.89
CA THR A 4 18.95 16.12 1.33
C THR A 4 19.00 15.59 -0.10
N CYS A 5 18.58 14.34 -0.28
CA CYS A 5 18.33 13.79 -1.60
C CYS A 5 17.25 14.68 -2.25
N GLU A 6 17.66 15.56 -3.17
CA GLU A 6 16.73 16.43 -3.90
C GLU A 6 15.65 15.54 -4.51
N LEU A 7 14.38 15.82 -4.19
CA LEU A 7 13.24 15.07 -4.72
C LEU A 7 13.23 15.25 -6.25
N LEU A 8 13.57 14.20 -6.98
CA LEU A 8 13.64 14.20 -8.45
C LEU A 8 12.23 14.20 -9.05
N HIS A 9 11.27 13.62 -8.34
CA HIS A 9 9.87 13.53 -8.75
C HIS A 9 8.93 13.85 -7.58
N PRO A 10 7.76 14.51 -7.81
CA PRO A 10 6.85 14.94 -6.74
C PRO A 10 6.39 13.83 -5.78
N ILE A 11 6.38 12.58 -6.24
CA ILE A 11 5.93 11.42 -5.45
C ILE A 11 7.05 10.82 -4.60
N ASP A 12 8.31 11.23 -4.79
CA ASP A 12 9.45 10.63 -4.11
C ASP A 12 9.32 10.71 -2.58
N ARG A 13 8.63 11.74 -2.07
CA ARG A 13 8.31 11.88 -0.65
C ARG A 13 7.42 10.75 -0.09
N TRP A 14 6.78 9.96 -0.95
CA TRP A 14 5.95 8.80 -0.60
C TRP A 14 6.67 7.47 -0.87
N LEU A 15 7.89 7.50 -1.40
CA LEU A 15 8.63 6.32 -1.80
C LEU A 15 9.90 6.17 -0.96
N LYS A 16 10.27 4.91 -0.70
CA LYS A 16 11.58 4.52 -0.21
C LYS A 16 12.56 4.53 -1.39
N THR A 17 13.10 5.70 -1.70
CA THR A 17 13.96 5.91 -2.87
C THR A 17 15.21 5.04 -2.84
N GLU A 18 15.72 4.70 -1.65
CA GLU A 18 16.83 3.78 -1.43
C GLU A 18 16.53 2.33 -1.83
N ARG A 19 15.25 1.98 -2.04
CA ARG A 19 14.82 0.65 -2.49
C ARG A 19 14.52 0.59 -3.99
N MET A 20 14.76 1.68 -4.72
CA MET A 20 14.64 1.69 -6.17
C MET A 20 15.89 1.12 -6.84
N PRO A 21 15.76 0.42 -7.98
CA PRO A 21 14.53 0.19 -8.75
C PRO A 21 13.62 -0.88 -8.13
N HIS A 22 12.32 -0.76 -8.37
CA HIS A 22 11.35 -1.78 -7.97
C HIS A 22 11.39 -3.03 -8.86
N ILE A 23 10.85 -4.15 -8.39
CA ILE A 23 10.87 -5.43 -9.14
C ILE A 23 9.81 -5.58 -10.25
N TRP A 24 8.85 -4.65 -10.38
CA TRP A 24 7.78 -4.78 -11.38
C TRP A 24 8.31 -4.65 -12.81
N CYS A 25 7.72 -5.42 -13.73
CA CYS A 25 8.08 -5.39 -15.14
C CYS A 25 7.87 -3.99 -15.76
N PRO A 26 8.68 -3.59 -16.75
CA PRO A 26 8.42 -2.41 -17.55
C PRO A 26 7.01 -2.46 -18.15
N GLY A 27 6.23 -1.38 -17.99
CA GLY A 27 4.84 -1.30 -18.44
C GLY A 27 3.80 -1.97 -17.52
N CYS A 28 4.20 -2.54 -16.38
CA CYS A 28 3.25 -3.09 -15.40
C CYS A 28 2.36 -1.99 -14.79
N GLY A 29 1.05 -2.26 -14.69
CA GLY A 29 0.07 -1.31 -14.16
C GLY A 29 0.16 -1.04 -12.64
N VAL A 30 0.96 -1.80 -11.88
CA VAL A 30 1.07 -1.61 -10.42
C VAL A 30 1.64 -0.24 -10.05
N GLY A 31 2.68 0.22 -10.77
CA GLY A 31 3.27 1.55 -10.55
C GLY A 31 2.24 2.69 -10.73
N PRO A 32 1.56 2.77 -11.89
CA PRO A 32 0.46 3.72 -12.10
C PRO A 32 -0.66 3.64 -11.05
N THR A 33 -1.05 2.44 -10.60
CA THR A 33 -2.06 2.28 -9.54
C THR A 33 -1.60 2.89 -8.22
N ILE A 34 -0.36 2.63 -7.81
CA ILE A 34 0.22 3.22 -6.59
C ILE A 34 0.31 4.75 -6.73
N HIS A 35 0.75 5.24 -7.88
CA HIS A 35 0.82 6.68 -8.15
C HIS A 35 -0.56 7.33 -8.04
N ALA A 36 -1.60 6.72 -8.61
CA ALA A 36 -2.98 7.22 -8.50
C ALA A 36 -3.47 7.24 -7.04
N TRP A 37 -3.16 6.19 -6.26
CA TRP A 37 -3.48 6.12 -4.84
C TRP A 37 -2.80 7.22 -4.03
N VAL A 38 -1.49 7.43 -4.22
CA VAL A 38 -0.74 8.53 -3.58
C VAL A 38 -1.36 9.88 -3.89
N ARG A 39 -1.68 10.15 -5.16
CA ARG A 39 -2.33 11.41 -5.56
C ARG A 39 -3.71 11.59 -4.92
N ALA A 40 -4.44 10.50 -4.69
CA ALA A 40 -5.72 10.55 -3.99
C ALA A 40 -5.52 10.96 -2.51
N LEU A 41 -4.53 10.39 -1.82
CA LEU A 41 -4.19 10.76 -0.45
C LEU A 41 -3.82 12.24 -0.33
N GLU A 42 -2.98 12.75 -1.25
CA GLU A 42 -2.60 14.16 -1.29
C GLU A 42 -3.79 15.09 -1.49
N ARG A 43 -4.74 14.72 -2.35
CA ARG A 43 -5.95 15.52 -2.62
C ARG A 43 -6.90 15.58 -1.43
N VAL A 44 -7.02 14.49 -0.67
CA VAL A 44 -7.86 14.43 0.53
C VAL A 44 -7.16 15.07 1.72
N GLY A 45 -5.85 15.32 1.65
CA GLY A 45 -5.09 15.96 2.70
C GLY A 45 -4.85 15.04 3.91
N ILE A 46 -4.77 13.73 3.67
CA ILE A 46 -4.45 12.77 4.74
C ILE A 46 -2.97 12.91 5.10
N GLU A 47 -2.70 13.10 6.39
CA GLU A 47 -1.36 13.09 6.97
C GLU A 47 -0.70 11.73 6.72
N LYS A 48 0.53 11.73 6.22
CA LYS A 48 1.28 10.54 5.81
C LYS A 48 1.44 9.55 6.97
N GLU A 49 1.61 10.06 8.18
CA GLU A 49 1.77 9.31 9.44
C GLU A 49 0.49 8.54 9.83
N LYS A 50 -0.66 8.88 9.26
CA LYS A 50 -1.92 8.15 9.45
C LYS A 50 -2.19 7.13 8.36
N VAL A 51 -1.38 7.10 7.30
CA VAL A 51 -1.59 6.21 6.16
C VAL A 51 -0.98 4.85 6.45
N VAL A 52 -1.80 3.80 6.32
CA VAL A 52 -1.34 2.42 6.44
C VAL A 52 -1.64 1.67 5.16
N TYR A 53 -0.61 1.10 4.55
CA TYR A 53 -0.70 0.27 3.36
C TYR A 53 -0.63 -1.20 3.75
N VAL A 54 -1.70 -1.95 3.53
CA VAL A 54 -1.77 -3.39 3.83
C VAL A 54 -1.86 -4.18 2.53
N SER A 55 -1.05 -5.23 2.41
CA SER A 55 -1.04 -6.08 1.23
C SER A 55 -0.89 -7.56 1.58
N GLY A 56 -1.41 -8.44 0.75
CA GLY A 56 -1.12 -9.88 0.79
C GLY A 56 0.09 -10.25 -0.06
N ILE A 57 0.08 -11.46 -0.62
CA ILE A 57 1.19 -12.03 -1.39
C ILE A 57 0.92 -11.92 -2.89
N GLY A 58 1.95 -11.50 -3.64
CA GLY A 58 1.94 -11.39 -5.10
C GLY A 58 2.71 -10.15 -5.57
N CYS A 59 2.81 -9.96 -6.90
CA CYS A 59 3.50 -8.81 -7.48
C CYS A 59 2.95 -7.49 -6.93
N CYS A 60 1.62 -7.32 -6.94
CA CYS A 60 0.96 -6.13 -6.40
C CYS A 60 1.28 -5.89 -4.91
N GLY A 61 1.37 -6.95 -4.11
CA GLY A 61 1.61 -6.83 -2.68
C GLY A 61 3.00 -6.31 -2.30
N ARG A 62 3.95 -6.23 -3.25
CA ARG A 62 5.28 -5.68 -2.98
C ARG A 62 5.29 -4.18 -2.73
N GLY A 63 4.17 -3.47 -2.97
CA GLY A 63 4.04 -2.03 -2.73
C GLY A 63 4.38 -1.61 -1.29
N SER A 64 4.05 -2.44 -0.30
CA SER A 64 4.40 -2.23 1.11
C SER A 64 5.90 -2.09 1.36
N GLY A 65 6.72 -2.69 0.49
CA GLY A 65 8.17 -2.59 0.56
C GLY A 65 8.76 -1.32 -0.05
N TYR A 66 8.01 -0.61 -0.91
CA TYR A 66 8.49 0.53 -1.70
C TYR A 66 7.91 1.87 -1.27
N LEU A 67 6.79 1.86 -0.56
CA LEU A 67 6.15 3.07 -0.05
C LEU A 67 6.75 3.46 1.29
N ASP A 68 6.98 4.75 1.46
CA ASP A 68 7.44 5.35 2.72
C ASP A 68 6.25 5.65 3.64
N VAL A 69 5.47 4.64 3.99
CA VAL A 69 4.37 4.70 4.96
C VAL A 69 4.42 3.44 5.81
N ASP A 70 3.56 3.32 6.82
CA ASP A 70 3.38 2.07 7.55
C ASP A 70 2.86 0.99 6.59
N GLY A 71 3.73 0.06 6.23
CA GLY A 71 3.51 -0.94 5.20
C GLY A 71 3.54 -2.35 5.77
N PHE A 72 2.43 -3.08 5.65
CA PHE A 72 2.30 -4.45 6.14
C PHE A 72 2.16 -5.44 4.98
N HIS A 73 3.21 -6.25 4.76
CA HIS A 73 3.19 -7.37 3.83
C HIS A 73 2.77 -8.65 4.58
N THR A 74 1.49 -8.97 4.49
CA THR A 74 0.84 -10.03 5.27
C THR A 74 0.86 -11.38 4.54
N THR A 75 0.20 -12.39 5.12
CA THR A 75 0.07 -13.72 4.51
C THR A 75 -0.96 -13.72 3.37
N HIS A 76 -0.82 -14.70 2.47
CA HIS A 76 -1.62 -14.77 1.25
C HIS A 76 -3.12 -14.84 1.56
N GLY A 77 -3.89 -13.88 1.02
CA GLY A 77 -5.32 -13.76 1.24
C GLY A 77 -5.74 -13.28 2.63
N ARG A 78 -4.81 -12.73 3.43
CA ARG A 78 -5.08 -12.27 4.81
C ARG A 78 -4.86 -10.77 5.02
N ALA A 79 -4.70 -10.01 3.94
CA ALA A 79 -4.58 -8.55 4.00
C ALA A 79 -5.81 -7.89 4.64
N ILE A 80 -7.01 -8.30 4.24
CA ILE A 80 -8.27 -7.75 4.75
C ILE A 80 -8.47 -8.01 6.25
N PRO A 81 -8.40 -9.24 6.79
CA PRO A 81 -8.60 -9.46 8.22
C PRO A 81 -7.53 -8.75 9.06
N PHE A 82 -6.28 -8.65 8.56
CA PHE A 82 -5.24 -7.85 9.22
C PHE A 82 -5.60 -6.36 9.26
N ALA A 83 -6.04 -5.80 8.13
CA ALA A 83 -6.47 -4.41 8.02
C ALA A 83 -7.69 -4.08 8.89
N VAL A 84 -8.64 -5.01 9.02
CA VAL A 84 -9.79 -4.88 9.94
C VAL A 84 -9.29 -4.77 11.38
N GLY A 85 -8.36 -5.63 11.79
CA GLY A 85 -7.74 -5.56 13.12
C GLY A 85 -7.08 -4.22 13.39
N LEU A 86 -6.30 -3.71 12.43
CA LEU A 86 -5.67 -2.38 12.53
C LEU A 86 -6.71 -1.27 12.71
N LYS A 87 -7.76 -1.27 11.87
CA LYS A 87 -8.78 -0.23 11.90
C LYS A 87 -9.63 -0.27 13.17
N LEU A 88 -9.88 -1.46 13.72
CA LEU A 88 -10.55 -1.63 15.01
C LEU A 88 -9.67 -1.18 16.18
N ALA A 89 -8.37 -1.45 16.13
CA ALA A 89 -7.43 -1.07 17.18
C ALA A 89 -7.17 0.44 17.20
N ASN A 90 -7.09 1.08 16.03
CA ASN A 90 -6.95 2.53 15.91
C ASN A 90 -7.85 3.09 14.79
N PRO A 91 -9.05 3.59 15.15
CA PRO A 91 -10.00 4.15 14.20
C PRO A 91 -9.51 5.41 13.47
N GLU A 92 -8.48 6.10 13.94
CA GLU A 92 -7.95 7.32 13.31
C GLU A 92 -7.07 7.04 12.07
N LEU A 93 -6.63 5.79 11.88
CA LEU A 93 -5.76 5.42 10.77
C LEU A 93 -6.52 5.35 9.44
N CYS A 94 -5.89 5.85 8.38
CA CYS A 94 -6.29 5.67 6.99
C CYS A 94 -5.71 4.35 6.47
N VAL A 95 -6.41 3.24 6.76
CA VAL A 95 -5.98 1.90 6.35
C VAL A 95 -6.48 1.61 4.93
N THR A 96 -5.56 1.33 4.01
CA THR A 96 -5.88 0.90 2.64
C THR A 96 -5.32 -0.50 2.36
N VAL A 97 -6.15 -1.38 1.83
CA VAL A 97 -5.71 -2.69 1.31
C VAL A 97 -5.50 -2.60 -0.19
N ILE A 98 -4.28 -2.89 -0.66
CA ILE A 98 -3.97 -3.02 -2.09
C ILE A 98 -3.24 -4.34 -2.31
N SER A 99 -3.87 -5.25 -3.06
CA SER A 99 -3.29 -6.54 -3.40
C SER A 99 -3.85 -7.10 -4.71
N GLY A 100 -3.36 -8.27 -5.12
CA GLY A 100 -3.75 -8.92 -6.36
C GLY A 100 -5.18 -9.48 -6.32
N ASP A 101 -5.73 -9.73 -7.49
CA ASP A 101 -7.02 -10.39 -7.69
C ASP A 101 -7.07 -11.80 -7.07
N GLY A 102 -6.04 -12.62 -7.31
CA GLY A 102 -5.91 -13.93 -6.68
C GLY A 102 -5.81 -13.86 -5.16
N ASP A 103 -5.17 -12.82 -4.61
CA ASP A 103 -5.06 -12.63 -3.17
C ASP A 103 -6.40 -12.23 -2.55
N LEU A 104 -7.08 -11.22 -3.10
CA LEU A 104 -8.30 -10.65 -2.49
C LEU A 104 -9.57 -11.40 -2.84
N PHE A 105 -9.71 -11.88 -4.07
CA PHE A 105 -10.96 -12.46 -4.58
C PHE A 105 -10.94 -13.98 -4.68
N ALA A 106 -9.76 -14.62 -4.75
CA ALA A 106 -9.67 -16.08 -4.66
C ALA A 106 -9.43 -16.54 -3.21
N ILE A 107 -8.18 -16.70 -2.76
CA ILE A 107 -7.88 -17.24 -1.42
C ILE A 107 -8.37 -16.33 -0.28
N GLY A 108 -8.48 -15.03 -0.52
CA GLY A 108 -9.03 -14.03 0.41
C GLY A 108 -10.53 -13.77 0.25
N GLY A 109 -11.22 -14.42 -0.68
CA GLY A 109 -12.57 -14.05 -1.12
C GLY A 109 -13.61 -14.00 0.02
N ASN A 110 -13.57 -14.96 0.95
CA ASN A 110 -14.48 -14.95 2.11
C ASN A 110 -14.27 -13.70 2.99
N HIS A 111 -13.02 -13.28 3.19
CA HIS A 111 -12.74 -12.08 3.98
C HIS A 111 -13.21 -10.82 3.27
N PHE A 112 -13.09 -10.77 1.94
CA PHE A 112 -13.62 -9.65 1.14
C PHE A 112 -15.12 -9.50 1.32
N ILE A 113 -15.90 -10.57 1.14
CA ILE A 113 -17.36 -10.55 1.30
C ILE A 113 -17.76 -10.10 2.70
N HIS A 114 -17.08 -10.61 3.74
CA HIS A 114 -17.37 -10.22 5.12
C HIS A 114 -16.97 -8.79 5.47
N ALA A 115 -15.97 -8.21 4.81
CA ALA A 115 -15.59 -6.81 5.01
C ALA A 115 -16.54 -5.82 4.33
N CYS A 116 -17.25 -6.25 3.29
CA CYS A 116 -18.27 -5.44 2.61
C CYS A 116 -19.65 -5.46 3.30
N ARG A 117 -19.89 -6.44 4.19
CA ARG A 117 -21.16 -6.64 4.90
C ARG A 117 -21.22 -5.80 6.17
#